data_AF-A0A4Q0T7P7-F1
#
_entry.id   AF-A0A4Q0T7P7-F1
#
_cell.length_a   1.000
_cell.length_b   1.000
_cell.length_c   1.000
_cell.angle_alpha   90.00
_cell.angle_beta   90.00
_cell.angle_gamma   90.00
#
_symmetry.space_group_name_H-M   'P 1'
#
loop_
_entity.id
_entity.type
_entity.pdbx_description
1 polymer ?
#
loop_
_entity_poly.entity_id
_entity_poly.type
_entity_poly.pdbx_seq_one_letter_code
_entity_poly.pdbx_strand_id
1 'polypeptide(L)'
;MRFTRFAAPLLALALIGTTGALTAQQGYGPPGPPPGQGGWDAPPGEFRQYQRIGFQDGINGAHKDMENHRRPNVNNRDEFRHPSVPREVRDDYRVGFRRGYDAAWQHGGGFGPPPPRPY
;
A
#
# COMPACT_ATOMS: atom_id res chain seq x y z
N MET A 1 -57.67 -10.22 10.00
CA MET A 1 -57.30 -9.65 11.32
C MET A 1 -56.18 -8.64 11.10
N ARG A 2 -56.37 -7.41 11.60
CA ARG A 2 -55.41 -6.30 11.54
C ARG A 2 -54.41 -6.44 12.69
N PHE A 3 -53.12 -6.32 12.42
CA PHE A 3 -52.13 -6.10 13.47
C PHE A 3 -51.51 -4.71 13.28
N THR A 4 -51.87 -3.84 14.21
CA THR A 4 -51.42 -2.46 14.33
C THR A 4 -50.38 -2.42 15.46
N ARG A 5 -49.16 -1.99 15.08
CA ARG A 5 -48.21 -1.13 15.83
C ARG A 5 -47.73 -1.53 17.24
N PHE A 6 -46.42 -1.76 17.34
CA PHE A 6 -45.56 -1.16 18.38
C PHE A 6 -44.48 -0.38 17.61
N ALA A 7 -44.45 0.96 17.55
CA ALA A 7 -44.17 1.92 18.62
C ALA A 7 -42.77 1.74 19.26
N ALA A 8 -41.74 2.18 18.53
CA ALA A 8 -40.58 2.87 19.10
C ALA A 8 -39.76 3.54 17.97
N PRO A 9 -39.97 4.84 17.66
CA PRO A 9 -38.94 5.61 17.00
C PRO A 9 -38.07 6.23 18.09
N LEU A 10 -36.90 5.65 18.34
CA LEU A 10 -35.84 6.40 19.02
C LEU A 10 -35.28 7.41 18.02
N LEU A 11 -35.81 8.64 18.13
CA LEU A 11 -35.33 9.80 17.41
C LEU A 11 -34.01 10.28 18.02
N ALA A 12 -32.96 10.12 17.21
CA ALA A 12 -31.76 10.92 17.05
C ALA A 12 -31.21 11.76 18.22
N LEU A 13 -29.91 11.58 18.47
CA LEU A 13 -29.00 12.73 18.57
C LEU A 13 -27.73 12.40 17.78
N ALA A 14 -27.51 13.23 16.77
CA ALA A 14 -26.35 13.27 15.90
C ALA A 14 -25.07 13.52 16.71
N LEU A 15 -23.93 13.06 16.19
CA LEU A 15 -22.84 13.95 15.79
C LEU A 15 -21.62 13.17 15.26
N ILE A 16 -21.16 13.63 14.09
CA ILE A 16 -19.79 13.56 13.56
C ILE A 16 -19.40 12.24 12.89
N GLY A 17 -19.25 12.33 11.57
CA GLY A 17 -18.69 11.28 10.73
C GLY A 17 -19.08 11.46 9.28
N THR A 18 -18.71 12.61 8.71
CA THR A 18 -18.77 12.99 7.30
C THR A 18 -18.78 11.83 6.30
N THR A 19 -19.90 11.75 5.58
CA THR A 19 -20.08 11.38 4.17
C THR A 19 -18.82 11.05 3.37
N GLY A 20 -18.76 9.82 2.86
CA GLY A 20 -17.71 9.41 1.91
C GLY A 20 -17.97 8.03 1.32
N ALA A 21 -19.20 7.74 0.90
CA ALA A 21 -19.52 6.46 0.25
C ALA A 21 -20.53 6.66 -0.87
N LEU A 22 -20.05 7.18 -2.01
CA LEU A 22 -20.66 6.91 -3.30
C LEU A 22 -19.55 6.59 -4.32
N THR A 23 -19.53 5.32 -4.71
CA THR A 23 -19.11 4.80 -6.03
C THR A 23 -17.67 5.03 -6.52
N ALA A 24 -16.82 4.01 -6.36
CA ALA A 24 -16.07 3.39 -7.47
C ALA A 24 -15.20 2.22 -6.96
N GLN A 25 -15.79 1.04 -6.95
CA GLN A 25 -15.10 -0.23 -6.76
C GLN A 25 -14.46 -0.65 -8.10
N GLN A 26 -13.26 -0.14 -8.42
CA GLN A 26 -12.38 -0.69 -9.47
C GLN A 26 -10.91 -0.38 -9.13
N GLY A 27 -10.25 -1.28 -8.41
CA GLY A 27 -8.79 -1.41 -8.32
C GLY A 27 -8.04 -0.31 -7.55
N TYR A 28 -7.27 -0.72 -6.53
CA TYR A 28 -6.39 0.10 -5.69
C TYR A 28 -7.07 1.04 -4.69
N GLY A 29 -7.24 0.54 -3.45
CA GLY A 29 -7.05 1.26 -2.18
C GLY A 29 -7.89 2.52 -1.87
N PRO A 30 -7.99 2.91 -0.59
CA PRO A 30 -8.60 4.19 -0.21
C PRO A 30 -7.88 5.39 -0.90
N PRO A 31 -8.58 6.51 -1.12
CA PRO A 31 -8.01 7.70 -1.76
C PRO A 31 -6.75 8.15 -1.02
N GLY A 32 -5.64 8.24 -1.77
CA GLY A 32 -4.33 8.58 -1.22
C GLY A 32 -4.35 9.93 -0.49
N PRO A 33 -3.54 10.10 0.57
CA PRO A 33 -3.45 11.36 1.32
C PRO A 33 -3.15 12.56 0.41
N PRO A 34 -3.46 13.80 0.87
CA PRO A 34 -3.18 15.02 0.11
C PRO A 34 -1.72 15.08 -0.40
N PRO A 35 -1.44 15.71 -1.55
CA PRO A 35 -0.09 15.81 -2.09
C PRO A 35 0.85 16.46 -1.06
N GLY A 36 1.80 15.67 -0.55
CA GLY A 36 2.74 16.09 0.51
C GLY A 36 2.47 15.48 1.90
N GLN A 37 1.41 14.69 2.08
CA GLN A 37 1.05 14.03 3.35
C GLN A 37 0.91 12.51 3.20
N GLY A 38 1.57 11.91 2.21
CA GLY A 38 1.60 10.46 2.03
C GLY A 38 2.27 9.77 3.22
N GLY A 39 1.68 8.67 3.71
CA GLY A 39 2.32 7.79 4.69
C GLY A 39 3.62 7.18 4.16
N TRP A 40 4.32 6.42 4.99
CA TRP A 40 5.55 5.71 4.57
C TRP A 40 5.32 4.73 3.41
N ASP A 41 4.07 4.30 3.25
CA ASP A 41 3.55 3.39 2.25
C ASP A 41 3.04 4.12 0.99
N ALA A 42 3.19 5.44 0.91
CA ALA A 42 2.82 6.22 -0.26
C ALA A 42 4.01 6.37 -1.24
N PRO A 43 3.84 6.09 -2.54
CA PRO A 43 4.89 6.31 -3.51
C PRO A 43 5.19 7.82 -3.66
N PRO A 44 6.47 8.21 -3.79
CA PRO A 44 6.86 9.61 -3.98
C PRO A 44 6.15 10.29 -5.17
N GLY A 45 5.91 11.59 -5.05
CA GLY A 45 5.16 12.37 -6.04
C GLY A 45 5.83 12.40 -7.43
N GLU A 46 7.16 12.29 -7.45
CA GLU A 46 7.99 12.24 -8.65
C GLU A 46 7.99 10.88 -9.36
N PHE A 47 7.44 9.83 -8.74
CA PHE A 47 7.46 8.49 -9.34
C PHE A 47 6.58 8.44 -10.59
N ARG A 48 7.14 7.85 -11.64
CA ARG A 48 6.42 7.49 -12.87
C ARG A 48 5.50 6.30 -12.61
N GLN A 49 4.60 6.02 -13.56
CA GLN A 49 3.62 4.94 -13.45
C GLN A 49 4.23 3.61 -12.98
N TYR A 50 5.25 3.11 -13.67
CA TYR A 50 5.86 1.81 -13.33
C TYR A 50 6.68 1.83 -12.04
N GLN A 51 7.24 2.99 -11.68
CA GLN A 51 7.88 3.17 -10.37
C GLN A 51 6.85 3.11 -9.24
N ARG A 52 5.64 3.65 -9.42
CA ARG A 52 4.54 3.54 -8.44
C ARG A 52 4.07 2.10 -8.27
N ILE A 53 3.90 1.39 -9.38
CA ILE A 53 3.52 -0.03 -9.36
C ILE A 53 4.61 -0.84 -8.63
N GLY A 54 5.87 -0.65 -9.03
CA GLY A 54 7.00 -1.28 -8.37
C GLY A 54 7.02 -0.99 -6.88
N PHE A 55 6.84 0.25 -6.46
CA PHE A 55 6.85 0.66 -5.06
C PHE A 55 5.82 -0.11 -4.23
N GLN A 56 4.58 -0.21 -4.70
CA GLN A 56 3.55 -0.99 -4.02
C GLN A 56 3.93 -2.47 -3.89
N ASP A 57 4.44 -3.06 -4.97
CA ASP A 57 4.88 -4.46 -4.98
C ASP A 57 6.08 -4.70 -4.06
N GLY A 58 6.97 -3.72 -3.94
CA GLY A 58 8.10 -3.72 -3.01
C GLY A 58 7.66 -3.79 -1.56
N ILE A 59 6.66 -2.97 -1.18
CA ILE A 59 6.06 -3.00 0.17
C ILE A 59 5.48 -4.39 0.47
N ASN A 60 4.67 -4.90 -0.45
CA ASN A 60 4.06 -6.24 -0.31
C ASN A 60 5.13 -7.34 -0.22
N GLY A 61 6.20 -7.23 -1.02
CA GLY A 61 7.33 -8.15 -1.00
C GLY A 61 8.08 -8.15 0.34
N ALA A 62 8.28 -6.97 0.93
CA ALA A 62 8.91 -6.85 2.25
C ALA A 62 8.02 -7.42 3.36
N HIS A 63 6.71 -7.14 3.36
CA HIS A 63 5.76 -7.74 4.32
C HIS A 63 5.82 -9.25 4.29
N LYS A 64 5.70 -9.85 3.09
CA LYS A 64 5.85 -11.30 2.94
C LYS A 64 7.21 -11.80 3.43
N ASP A 65 8.29 -11.00 3.41
CA ASP A 65 9.64 -11.47 3.79
C ASP A 65 9.75 -11.43 5.31
N MET A 66 9.21 -10.39 5.92
CA MET A 66 9.08 -10.26 7.37
C MET A 66 8.20 -11.37 7.96
N GLU A 67 7.03 -11.65 7.36
CA GLU A 67 6.14 -12.75 7.78
C GLU A 67 6.83 -14.12 7.70
N ASN A 68 7.65 -14.33 6.67
CA ASN A 68 8.42 -15.55 6.50
C ASN A 68 9.75 -15.54 7.26
N HIS A 69 10.01 -14.54 8.12
CA HIS A 69 11.24 -14.36 8.88
C HIS A 69 12.52 -14.42 8.03
N ARG A 70 12.43 -13.96 6.78
CA ARG A 70 13.54 -13.94 5.82
C ARG A 70 14.42 -12.73 6.06
N ARG A 71 15.68 -12.82 5.64
CA ARG A 71 16.60 -11.67 5.61
C ARG A 71 16.13 -10.66 4.55
N PRO A 72 16.35 -9.34 4.77
CA PRO A 72 16.00 -8.31 3.81
C PRO A 72 16.81 -8.47 2.54
N ASN A 73 16.17 -8.90 1.46
CA ASN A 73 16.79 -9.01 0.15
C ASN A 73 15.73 -9.02 -0.95
N VAL A 74 15.69 -7.95 -1.73
CA VAL A 74 14.80 -7.83 -2.90
C VAL A 74 15.01 -8.95 -3.93
N ASN A 75 16.21 -9.53 -4.01
CA ASN A 75 16.48 -10.64 -4.93
C ASN A 75 15.84 -11.96 -4.48
N ASN A 76 15.30 -12.05 -3.26
CA ASN A 76 14.51 -13.21 -2.85
C ASN A 76 13.12 -13.23 -3.50
N ARG A 77 12.76 -12.17 -4.24
CA ARG A 77 11.45 -11.98 -4.87
C ARG A 77 11.51 -12.20 -6.36
N ASP A 78 10.67 -13.11 -6.84
CA ASP A 78 10.53 -13.37 -8.26
C ASP A 78 9.91 -12.17 -8.98
N GLU A 79 9.05 -11.41 -8.30
CA GLU A 79 8.49 -10.16 -8.83
C GLU A 79 9.57 -9.11 -9.12
N PHE A 80 10.65 -9.09 -8.34
CA PHE A 80 11.80 -8.19 -8.57
C PHE A 80 12.74 -8.72 -9.67
N ARG A 81 13.02 -10.03 -9.65
CA ARG A 81 13.93 -10.69 -10.60
C ARG A 81 13.33 -10.78 -12.00
N HIS A 82 12.07 -11.18 -12.08
CA HIS A 82 11.30 -11.39 -13.30
C HIS A 82 9.99 -10.60 -13.25
N PRO A 83 10.05 -9.26 -13.32
CA PRO A 83 8.84 -8.44 -13.33
C PRO A 83 7.92 -8.79 -14.50
N SER A 84 6.63 -8.95 -14.22
CA SER A 84 5.56 -9.12 -15.21
C SER A 84 5.16 -7.80 -15.87
N VAL A 85 6.14 -6.94 -16.14
CA VAL A 85 5.98 -5.66 -16.86
C VAL A 85 6.79 -5.69 -18.16
N PRO A 86 6.44 -4.85 -19.17
CA PRO A 86 7.20 -4.73 -20.41
C PRO A 86 8.69 -4.48 -20.15
N ARG A 87 9.56 -4.99 -21.02
CA ARG A 87 11.01 -5.00 -20.79
C ARG A 87 11.58 -3.60 -20.63
N GLU A 88 11.00 -2.66 -21.36
CA GLU A 88 11.38 -1.25 -21.47
C GLU A 88 11.19 -0.49 -20.16
N VAL A 89 10.30 -0.97 -19.29
CA VAL A 89 9.92 -0.31 -18.04
C VAL A 89 10.34 -1.10 -16.80
N ARG A 90 11.08 -2.21 -16.97
CA ARG A 90 11.55 -3.04 -15.87
C ARG A 90 12.49 -2.31 -14.93
N ASP A 91 13.31 -1.42 -15.47
CA ASP A 91 14.25 -0.66 -14.64
C ASP A 91 13.50 0.34 -13.75
N ASP A 92 12.54 1.06 -14.32
CA ASP A 92 11.61 1.93 -13.58
C ASP A 92 10.85 1.14 -12.51
N TYR A 93 10.30 -0.01 -12.87
CA TYR A 93 9.65 -0.91 -11.92
C TYR A 93 10.57 -1.32 -10.77
N ARG A 94 11.80 -1.76 -11.06
CA ARG A 94 12.77 -2.20 -10.06
C ARG A 94 13.23 -1.06 -9.15
N VAL A 95 13.37 0.15 -9.68
CA VAL A 95 13.64 1.36 -8.87
C VAL A 95 12.53 1.58 -7.86
N GLY A 96 11.28 1.54 -8.32
CA GLY A 96 10.10 1.62 -7.45
C GLY A 96 10.10 0.52 -6.38
N PHE A 97 10.22 -0.73 -6.82
CA PHE A 97 10.22 -1.91 -5.96
C PHE A 97 11.24 -1.83 -4.84
N ARG A 98 12.46 -1.45 -5.19
CA ARG A 98 13.53 -1.30 -4.22
C ARG A 98 13.19 -0.28 -3.13
N ARG A 99 12.62 0.85 -3.53
CA ARG A 99 12.22 1.94 -2.61
C ARG A 99 11.07 1.52 -1.70
N GLY A 100 10.04 0.87 -2.24
CA GLY A 100 8.92 0.38 -1.43
C GLY A 100 9.31 -0.72 -0.46
N TYR A 101 10.18 -1.64 -0.90
CA TYR A 101 10.73 -2.69 -0.04
C TYR A 101 11.52 -2.10 1.13
N ASP A 102 12.39 -1.13 0.85
CA ASP A 102 13.17 -0.44 1.88
C ASP A 102 12.29 0.35 2.84
N ALA A 103 11.22 0.99 2.36
CA ALA A 103 10.27 1.72 3.20
C ALA A 103 9.56 0.75 4.16
N ALA A 104 8.97 -0.32 3.64
CA ALA A 104 8.31 -1.33 4.47
C ALA A 104 9.25 -2.00 5.47
N TRP A 105 10.52 -2.24 5.10
CA TRP A 105 11.48 -2.83 6.03
C TRP A 105 11.83 -1.89 7.18
N GLN A 106 12.06 -0.60 6.89
CA GLN A 106 12.37 0.42 7.90
C GLN A 106 11.20 0.70 8.84
N HIS A 107 9.96 0.51 8.37
CA HIS A 107 8.75 0.79 9.16
C HIS A 107 8.18 -0.44 9.87
N GLY A 108 8.21 -1.61 9.24
CA GLY A 108 7.63 -2.85 9.76
C GLY A 108 8.54 -3.61 10.72
N GLY A 109 9.85 -3.45 10.59
CA GLY A 109 10.82 -3.95 11.55
C GLY A 109 11.34 -2.82 12.40
N GLY A 110 11.22 -2.89 13.73
CA GLY A 110 11.97 -2.02 14.66
C GLY A 110 13.50 -2.21 14.60
N PHE A 111 14.02 -2.66 13.46
CA PHE A 111 15.44 -2.83 13.16
C PHE A 111 15.86 -1.61 12.34
N GLY A 112 16.94 -0.97 12.78
CA GLY A 112 17.51 0.23 12.17
C GLY A 112 17.86 0.10 10.68
N PRO A 113 18.51 1.12 10.11
CA PRO A 113 18.66 1.29 8.66
C PRO A 113 19.14 0.02 7.96
N PRO A 114 18.64 -0.27 6.74
CA PRO A 114 18.97 -1.50 6.03
C PRO A 114 20.49 -1.65 5.87
N PRO A 115 21.02 -2.89 5.90
CA PRO A 115 22.45 -3.11 5.74
C PRO A 115 22.92 -2.54 4.39
N PRO A 116 24.15 -1.98 4.33
CA PRO A 116 24.71 -1.46 3.09
C PRO A 116 24.71 -2.54 2.01
N ARG A 117 24.21 -2.18 0.83
CA ARG A 117 24.03 -3.09 -0.29
C ARG A 117 25.36 -3.29 -1.01
N PRO A 118 25.75 -4.52 -1.40
CA PRO A 118 26.84 -4.71 -2.34
C PRO A 118 26.45 -4.12 -3.70
N TYR A 119 27.37 -3.35 -4.28
CA TYR A 119 27.26 -2.67 -5.58
C TYR A 119 27.19 -3.67 -6.73
#